data_AF-A0A961B3I0-F1
#
_entry.id   AF-A0A961B3I0-F1
#
_cell.length_a   1.000
_cell.length_b   1.000
_cell.length_c   1.000
_cell.angle_alpha   90.00
_cell.angle_beta   90.00
_cell.angle_gamma   90.00
#
_symmetry.space_group_name_H-M   'P 1'
#
loop_
_entity.id
_entity.type
_entity.pdbx_description
1 polymer ?
#
loop_
_entity_poly.entity_id
_entity_poly.type
_entity_poly.pdbx_seq_one_letter_code
_entity_poly.pdbx_strand_id
1 'polypeptide(L)' 'PQYCYDLHATALHLLGIDHEELTYYNNGVRRRLTDVHGKVIRPILA' A
#
# COMPACT_ATOMS: atom_id res chain seq x y z
N PRO A 1 8.85 -5.58 -13.03
CA PRO A 1 8.73 -6.39 -11.80
C PRO A 1 7.75 -5.73 -10.85
N GLN A 2 6.64 -6.41 -10.52
CA GLN A 2 5.69 -5.97 -9.50
C GLN A 2 6.05 -6.68 -8.20
N TYR A 3 6.06 -5.94 -7.10
CA TYR A 3 6.42 -6.47 -5.80
C TYR A 3 5.18 -6.66 -4.92
N CYS A 4 5.34 -7.40 -3.82
CA CYS A 4 4.25 -7.73 -2.90
C CYS A 4 3.54 -6.47 -2.34
N TYR A 5 4.29 -5.38 -2.17
CA TYR A 5 3.75 -4.10 -1.72
C TYR A 5 2.79 -3.41 -2.71
N ASP A 6 2.94 -3.63 -4.02
CA ASP A 6 2.06 -3.05 -5.05
C ASP A 6 0.69 -3.76 -5.08
N LEU A 7 0.69 -5.06 -4.81
CA LEU A 7 -0.54 -5.84 -4.65
C LEU A 7 -1.31 -5.42 -3.38
N HIS A 8 -0.59 -5.20 -2.28
CA HIS A 8 -1.20 -4.72 -1.03
C HIS A 8 -1.77 -3.31 -1.18
N ALA A 9 -1.05 -2.41 -1.87
CA ALA A 9 -1.54 -1.08 -2.23
C ALA A 9 -2.83 -1.13 -3.05
N THR A 10 -2.87 -2.01 -4.05
CA THR A 10 -4.05 -2.17 -4.93
C THR A 10 -5.23 -2.78 -4.18
N ALA A 11 -5.01 -3.77 -3.32
CA ALA A 11 -6.06 -4.39 -2.50
C ALA A 11 -6.66 -3.40 -1.50
N LEU A 12 -5.83 -2.61 -0.80
CA LEU A 12 -6.31 -1.57 0.10
C LEU A 12 -7.11 -0.49 -0.65
N HIS A 13 -6.63 -0.06 -1.82
CA HIS A 13 -7.33 0.89 -2.67
C HIS A 13 -8.70 0.39 -3.13
N LEU A 14 -8.81 -0.89 -3.52
CA LEU A 14 -10.08 -1.52 -3.89
C LEU A 14 -11.07 -1.63 -2.72
N LEU A 15 -10.57 -1.72 -1.49
CA LEU A 15 -11.38 -1.71 -0.27
C LEU A 15 -11.78 -0.30 0.18
N GLY A 16 -11.41 0.74 -0.57
CA GLY A 16 -11.66 2.14 -0.22
C GLY A 16 -10.76 2.66 0.92
N ILE A 17 -9.69 1.93 1.24
CA ILE A 17 -8.75 2.29 2.30
C ILE A 17 -7.55 3.00 1.66
N ASP A 18 -7.25 4.21 2.11
CA ASP A 18 -6.04 4.90 1.69
C ASP A 18 -4.79 4.26 2.33
N HIS A 19 -4.09 3.47 1.54
CA HIS A 19 -2.85 2.82 1.93
C HIS A 19 -1.70 3.79 2.25
N GLU A 20 -1.76 5.06 1.83
CA GLU A 20 -0.73 6.06 2.14
C GLU A 20 -0.88 6.60 3.57
N GLU A 21 -2.11 6.65 4.08
CA GLU A 21 -2.42 7.06 5.45
C GLU A 21 -2.35 5.90 6.47
N LEU A 22 -2.39 4.65 5.97
CA LEU A 22 -2.29 3.45 6.79
C LEU A 22 -0.86 3.24 7.33
N THR A 23 -0.57 3.93 8.43
CA THR A 23 0.70 3.83 9.15
C THR A 23 0.55 3.03 10.45
N TYR A 24 1.50 2.14 10.73
CA TYR A 24 1.60 1.42 11.99
C TYR A 24 2.89 1.80 12.71
N TYR A 25 2.84 1.87 14.04
CA TYR A 25 4.02 2.19 14.84
C TYR A 25 4.83 0.93 15.09
N ASN A 26 6.09 0.92 14.64
CA ASN A 26 6.98 -0.21 14.84
C ASN A 26 8.42 0.27 15.06
N ASN A 27 9.03 -0.24 16.13
CA ASN A 27 10.42 0.03 16.49
C ASN A 27 10.76 1.54 16.51
N GLY A 28 9.90 2.34 17.14
CA GLY A 28 10.12 3.78 17.27
C GLY A 28 9.62 4.63 16.09
N VAL A 29 9.26 4.01 14.95
CA VAL A 29 8.99 4.70 13.69
C VAL A 29 7.61 4.33 13.15
N ARG A 30 6.88 5.32 12.61
CA ARG A 30 5.67 5.05 11.84
C ARG A 30 6.05 4.52 10.46
N ARG A 31 5.68 3.27 10.18
CA ARG A 31 5.90 2.61 8.88
C ARG A 31 4.56 2.45 8.15
N ARG A 32 4.57 2.64 6.83
CA ARG A 32 3.44 2.30 5.96
C ARG A 32 3.39 0.80 5.72
N LEU A 33 2.18 0.24 5.69
CA LEU A 33 2.00 -1.20 5.40
C LEU A 33 2.45 -1.57 3.97
N THR A 34 2.37 -0.62 3.04
CA THR A 34 2.69 -0.78 1.61
C THR A 34 4.09 -0.32 1.23
N ASP A 35 4.98 -0.13 2.22
CA ASP A 35 6.33 0.44 2.01
C ASP A 35 6.27 1.85 1.35
N VAL A 36 7.39 2.57 1.22
CA VAL A 36 7.42 3.88 0.53
C VAL A 36 7.21 3.76 -0.99
N HIS A 37 7.41 2.57 -1.54
CA HIS A 37 7.36 2.29 -2.98
C HIS A 37 6.02 1.74 -3.48
N GLY A 38 5.08 1.39 -2.59
CA GLY A 38 3.76 0.88 -2.97
C GLY A 38 3.04 1.85 -3.90
N LYS A 39 2.80 1.42 -5.15
CA LYS A 39 2.00 2.15 -6.11
C LYS A 39 0.77 1.33 -6.48
N VAL A 40 -0.40 1.97 -6.46
CA VAL A 40 -1.63 1.37 -6.95
C VAL A 40 -1.46 0.95 -8.41
N ILE A 41 -1.71 -0.33 -8.71
CA ILE A 41 -1.62 -0.87 -10.05
C ILE A 41 -2.88 -0.47 -10.82
N ARG A 42 -2.84 0.73 -11.41
CA ARG A 42 -3.92 1.27 -12.26
C ARG A 42 -4.37 0.38 -13.42
N PRO A 43 -3.52 -0.41 -14.12
CA PRO A 43 -4.01 -1.26 -15.21
C PRO A 43 -4.88 -2.45 -14.77
N ILE A 44 -5.02 -2.70 -13.46
CA ILE A 44 -5.91 -3.75 -12.91
C ILE A 44 -7.25 -3.15 -12.42
N LEU A 45 -7.32 -1.81 -12.26
CA LEU A 45 -8.56 -1.12 -11.92
C LEU A 45 -9.40 -1.01 -13.21
N ALA A 46 -10.44 -1.85 -13.29
CA ALA A 46 -11.39 -1.91 -14.39
C ALA A 46 -12.48 -0.84 -14.29
#